data_AF-A0A444UWS1-F1
#
_entry.id   AF-A0A444UWS1-F1
#
_cell.length_a   1.000
_cell.length_b   1.000
_cell.length_c   1.000
_cell.angle_alpha   90.00
_cell.angle_beta   90.00
_cell.angle_gamma   90.00
#
_symmetry.space_group_name_H-M   'P 1'
#
loop_
_entity.id
_entity.type
_entity.pdbx_description
1 polymer ?
#
loop_
_entity_poly.entity_id
_entity_poly.type
_entity_poly.pdbx_seq_one_letter_code
_entity_poly.pdbx_strand_id
1 'polypeptide(L)'
;MTEIKSYGRPPVLVETVMQAVMILRGNEPTWAEAKRQLGESNFIKQLVHFDKDNISDRVLKKIGQYCTQPDFQPEIIGRVSSAAKSLCMWVRAMEVYGRIYRVVEPKRARLNGAMQQLAEKQRDLAEAQAKLREVGEKLELLKKHYDEKLTQKEELRLKSEDMEMKLDRAAKLIVEESFLEDINNILSSGEVPNLYKADEFEEVRDFICLPENRKGICDFIREPRVYEDLVDFKALKQFMETQLGDYNITPGVVPMSLVLFRDAIEHSQYQQLIH
;
A
#
# COMPACT_ATOMS: atom_id res chain seq x y z
N MET A 1 -61.59 38.60 7.33
CA MET A 1 -61.25 39.70 6.40
C MET A 1 -62.48 40.51 6.00
N THR A 2 -63.58 39.89 5.57
CA THR A 2 -64.83 40.58 5.19
C THR A 2 -65.35 41.52 6.28
N GLU A 3 -65.23 41.12 7.55
CA GLU A 3 -65.57 41.93 8.74
C GLU A 3 -64.78 43.24 8.84
N ILE A 4 -63.46 43.22 8.62
CA ILE A 4 -62.64 44.44 8.71
C ILE A 4 -62.93 45.37 7.52
N LYS A 5 -63.25 44.80 6.34
CA LYS A 5 -63.56 45.58 5.13
C LYS A 5 -64.86 46.37 5.24
N SER A 6 -65.84 45.89 6.01
CA SER A 6 -67.16 46.50 6.09
C SER A 6 -67.19 47.76 6.97
N TYR A 7 -66.15 48.04 7.76
CA TYR A 7 -66.10 49.25 8.58
C TYR A 7 -66.00 50.52 7.72
N GLY A 8 -66.96 51.43 7.90
CA GLY A 8 -66.87 52.80 7.39
C GLY A 8 -65.76 53.58 8.12
N ARG A 9 -65.83 53.58 9.47
CA ARG A 9 -64.80 54.04 10.39
C ARG A 9 -64.41 52.87 11.32
N PRO A 10 -63.14 52.47 11.37
CA PRO A 10 -62.72 51.31 12.17
C PRO A 10 -62.73 51.64 13.67
N PRO A 11 -63.00 50.66 14.54
CA PRO A 11 -62.67 50.78 15.96
C PRO A 11 -61.18 51.08 16.16
N VAL A 12 -60.83 51.88 17.17
CA VAL A 12 -59.45 52.31 17.43
C VAL A 12 -58.47 51.14 17.46
N LEU A 13 -58.80 50.04 18.16
CA LEU A 13 -57.93 48.86 18.24
C LEU A 13 -57.72 48.17 16.89
N VAL A 14 -58.74 48.12 16.04
CA VAL A 14 -58.63 47.54 14.69
C VAL A 14 -57.78 48.44 13.80
N GLU A 15 -57.93 49.76 13.91
CA GLU A 15 -57.11 50.73 13.20
C GLU A 15 -55.63 50.61 13.61
N THR A 16 -55.33 50.56 14.90
CA THR A 16 -53.96 50.39 15.44
C THR A 16 -53.29 49.12 14.91
N VAL A 17 -54.02 47.99 14.83
CA VAL A 17 -53.50 46.75 14.23
C VAL A 17 -53.19 46.94 12.75
N MET A 18 -54.08 47.59 12.01
CA MET A 18 -53.86 47.83 10.58
C MET A 18 -52.69 48.78 10.32
N GLN A 19 -52.52 49.82 11.14
CA GLN A 19 -51.34 50.69 11.09
C GLN A 19 -50.05 49.89 11.27
N ALA A 20 -50.01 49.01 12.28
CA ALA A 20 -48.84 48.16 12.52
C ALA A 20 -48.54 47.20 11.34
N VAL A 21 -49.58 46.63 10.71
CA VAL A 21 -49.41 45.81 9.49
C VAL A 21 -48.86 46.64 8.33
N MET A 22 -49.34 47.87 8.12
CA MET A 22 -48.83 48.75 7.07
C MET A 22 -47.37 49.16 7.31
N ILE A 23 -46.99 49.44 8.57
CA ILE A 23 -45.60 49.76 8.95
C ILE A 23 -44.67 48.57 8.66
N LEU A 24 -45.06 47.35 9.03
CA LEU A 24 -44.27 46.14 8.70
C LEU A 24 -44.07 45.97 7.19
N ARG A 25 -45.10 46.31 6.42
CA ARG A 25 -45.05 46.26 4.95
C ARG A 25 -44.37 47.45 4.29
N GLY A 26 -43.92 48.44 5.05
CA GLY A 26 -43.27 49.65 4.51
C GLY A 26 -44.22 50.65 3.85
N ASN A 27 -45.53 50.53 4.08
CA ASN A 27 -46.56 51.42 3.50
C ASN A 27 -47.01 52.48 4.51
N GLU A 28 -47.80 53.45 4.04
CA GLU A 28 -48.35 54.49 4.90
C GLU A 28 -49.27 53.90 5.99
N PRO A 29 -49.08 54.28 7.28
CA PRO A 29 -49.88 53.77 8.39
C PRO A 29 -51.24 54.50 8.48
N THR A 30 -52.03 54.47 7.42
CA THR A 30 -53.35 55.10 7.38
C THR A 30 -54.44 54.06 7.15
N TRP A 31 -55.64 54.32 7.69
CA TRP A 31 -56.79 53.45 7.45
C TRP A 31 -57.15 53.36 5.96
N ALA A 32 -57.00 54.45 5.21
CA ALA A 32 -57.29 54.48 3.78
C ALA A 32 -56.41 53.48 3.01
N GLU A 33 -55.10 53.49 3.25
CA GLU A 33 -54.17 52.57 2.60
C GLU A 33 -54.37 51.13 3.06
N ALA A 34 -54.59 50.94 4.37
CA ALA A 34 -54.93 49.63 4.91
C ALA A 34 -56.19 49.05 4.27
N LYS A 35 -57.27 49.83 4.16
CA LYS A 35 -58.55 49.39 3.57
C LYS A 35 -58.41 49.07 2.08
N ARG A 36 -57.61 49.84 1.35
CA ARG A 36 -57.28 49.57 -0.06
C ARG A 36 -56.61 48.20 -0.21
N GLN A 37 -55.56 47.93 0.56
CA GLN A 37 -54.82 46.66 0.50
C GLN A 37 -55.62 45.48 1.01
N LEU A 38 -56.46 45.65 2.04
CA LEU A 38 -57.39 44.61 2.47
C LEU A 38 -58.32 44.20 1.32
N GLY A 39 -58.68 45.12 0.42
CA GLY A 39 -59.49 44.89 -0.78
C GLY A 39 -58.84 43.92 -1.79
N GLU A 40 -57.51 43.85 -1.82
CA GLU A 40 -56.76 43.03 -2.78
C GLU A 40 -56.93 41.52 -2.50
N SER A 41 -57.10 40.72 -3.55
CA SER A 41 -57.29 39.26 -3.44
C SER A 41 -56.04 38.51 -2.97
N ASN A 42 -54.86 39.12 -3.15
CA ASN A 42 -53.56 38.53 -2.83
C ASN A 42 -52.98 39.02 -1.49
N PHE A 43 -53.65 39.91 -0.75
CA PHE A 43 -53.16 40.48 0.51
C PHE A 43 -52.64 39.41 1.49
N ILE A 44 -53.44 38.35 1.70
CA ILE A 44 -53.05 37.25 2.60
C ILE A 44 -51.83 36.49 2.08
N LYS A 45 -51.74 36.24 0.76
CA LYS A 45 -50.57 35.59 0.15
C LYS A 45 -49.30 36.43 0.36
N GLN A 46 -49.41 37.75 0.24
CA GLN A 46 -48.29 38.66 0.48
C GLN A 46 -47.82 38.62 1.96
N LEU A 47 -48.73 38.47 2.92
CA LEU A 47 -48.36 38.30 4.33
C LEU A 47 -47.68 36.96 4.62
N VAL A 48 -48.10 35.89 3.94
CA VAL A 48 -47.51 34.55 4.07
C VAL A 48 -46.08 34.53 3.50
N HIS A 49 -45.87 35.17 2.36
CA HIS A 49 -44.56 35.25 1.69
C HIS A 49 -43.76 36.50 2.07
N PHE A 50 -44.13 37.16 3.17
CA PHE A 50 -43.43 38.35 3.64
C PHE A 50 -41.97 38.01 3.97
N ASP A 51 -41.05 38.87 3.50
CA ASP A 51 -39.61 38.75 3.76
C ASP A 51 -39.30 39.14 5.21
N LYS A 52 -39.51 38.17 6.10
CA LYS A 52 -39.28 38.28 7.54
C LYS A 52 -37.79 38.42 7.92
N ASP A 53 -36.89 38.07 7.01
CA ASP A 53 -35.45 38.09 7.25
C ASP A 53 -34.88 39.51 7.00
N ASN A 54 -35.52 40.31 6.13
CA ASN A 54 -35.06 41.64 5.74
C ASN A 54 -35.87 42.82 6.34
N ILE A 55 -36.26 42.71 7.62
CA ILE A 55 -36.97 43.79 8.30
C ILE A 55 -35.98 44.78 8.93
N SER A 56 -35.99 46.03 8.46
CA SER A 56 -35.12 47.09 8.98
C SER A 56 -35.28 47.34 10.48
N ASP A 57 -34.19 47.75 11.15
CA ASP A 57 -34.20 48.13 12.58
C ASP A 57 -35.21 49.23 12.90
N ARG A 58 -35.38 50.18 11.96
CA ARG A 58 -36.33 51.28 12.12
C ARG A 58 -37.77 50.78 12.18
N VAL A 59 -38.13 49.83 11.31
CA VAL A 59 -39.46 49.21 11.30
C VAL A 59 -39.66 48.39 12.57
N LEU A 60 -38.71 47.54 12.96
CA LEU A 60 -38.85 46.72 14.16
C LEU A 60 -38.90 47.53 15.45
N LYS A 61 -38.14 48.62 15.56
CA LYS A 61 -38.24 49.53 16.71
C LYS A 61 -39.63 50.15 16.82
N LYS A 62 -40.21 50.59 15.69
CA LYS A 62 -41.59 51.12 15.66
C LYS A 62 -42.59 50.05 16.07
N ILE A 63 -42.54 48.87 15.47
CA ILE A 63 -43.47 47.77 15.79
C ILE A 63 -43.33 47.30 17.24
N GLY A 64 -42.11 47.27 17.77
CA GLY A 64 -41.87 46.98 19.18
C GLY A 64 -42.61 47.94 20.11
N GLN A 65 -42.72 49.23 19.77
CA GLN A 65 -43.51 50.20 20.55
C GLN A 65 -44.99 49.85 20.57
N TYR A 66 -45.56 49.38 19.45
CA TYR A 66 -46.94 48.87 19.43
C TYR A 66 -47.06 47.62 20.29
N CYS A 67 -46.16 46.65 20.15
CA CYS A 67 -46.21 45.38 20.89
C CYS A 67 -46.03 45.53 22.41
N THR A 68 -45.44 46.63 22.89
CA THR A 68 -45.35 46.94 24.32
C THR A 68 -46.62 47.55 24.92
N GLN A 69 -47.56 48.03 24.09
CA GLN A 69 -48.79 48.63 24.58
C GLN A 69 -49.71 47.56 25.18
N PRO A 70 -50.31 47.79 26.36
CA PRO A 70 -51.18 46.81 27.01
C PRO A 70 -52.41 46.49 26.16
N ASP A 71 -52.92 47.45 25.38
CA ASP A 71 -54.09 47.28 24.53
C ASP A 71 -53.78 46.52 23.22
N PHE A 72 -52.50 46.39 22.85
CA PHE A 72 -52.05 45.67 21.66
C PHE A 72 -51.84 44.17 21.95
N GLN A 73 -52.85 43.54 22.56
CA GLN A 73 -52.84 42.13 22.90
C GLN A 73 -53.90 41.38 22.08
N PRO A 74 -53.56 40.20 21.50
CA PRO A 74 -54.51 39.38 20.76
C PRO A 74 -55.81 39.09 21.52
N GLU A 75 -55.74 38.93 22.83
CA GLU A 75 -56.85 38.64 23.73
C GLU A 75 -57.81 39.83 23.86
N ILE A 76 -57.28 41.05 23.86
CA ILE A 76 -58.06 42.29 23.95
C ILE A 76 -58.66 42.62 22.59
N ILE A 77 -57.83 42.63 21.55
CA ILE A 77 -58.25 42.90 20.16
C ILE A 77 -59.27 41.87 19.69
N GLY A 78 -59.13 40.61 20.10
CA GLY A 78 -60.05 39.54 19.77
C GLY A 78 -61.47 39.69 20.33
N ARG A 79 -61.66 40.52 21.35
CA ARG A 79 -63.00 40.89 21.83
C ARG A 79 -63.71 41.85 20.88
N VAL A 80 -62.96 42.58 20.04
CA VAL A 80 -63.49 43.54 19.07
C VAL A 80 -63.59 42.93 17.68
N SER A 81 -62.56 42.20 17.23
CA SER A 81 -62.58 41.53 15.93
C SER A 81 -61.68 40.31 15.91
N SER A 82 -62.26 39.17 15.50
CA SER A 82 -61.54 37.91 15.34
C SER A 82 -60.49 37.99 14.23
N ALA A 83 -60.81 38.66 13.13
CA ALA A 83 -59.85 38.88 12.05
C ALA A 83 -58.68 39.80 12.47
N ALA A 84 -58.95 40.83 13.28
CA ALA A 84 -57.90 41.72 13.78
C ALA A 84 -56.99 41.00 14.80
N LYS A 85 -57.52 40.05 15.57
CA LYS A 85 -56.72 39.19 16.46
C LYS A 85 -55.64 38.41 15.70
N SER A 86 -56.00 37.77 14.59
CA SER A 86 -55.03 37.03 13.76
C SER A 86 -53.92 37.92 13.21
N LEU A 87 -54.27 39.12 12.74
CA LEU A 87 -53.28 40.09 12.25
C LEU A 87 -52.38 40.62 13.38
N CYS A 88 -52.93 40.87 14.57
CA CYS A 88 -52.14 41.24 15.74
C CYS A 88 -51.14 40.15 16.13
N MET A 89 -51.57 38.88 16.16
CA MET A 89 -50.66 37.75 16.41
C MET A 89 -49.53 37.68 15.36
N TRP A 90 -49.86 37.89 14.09
CA TRP A 90 -48.86 37.93 13.01
C TRP A 90 -47.85 39.07 13.19
N VAL A 91 -48.31 40.30 13.48
CA VAL A 91 -47.43 41.46 13.74
C VAL A 91 -46.46 41.15 14.89
N ARG A 92 -46.97 40.62 16.00
CA ARG A 92 -46.16 40.23 17.15
C ARG A 92 -45.17 39.13 16.83
N ALA A 93 -45.58 38.12 16.04
CA ALA A 93 -44.69 37.06 15.59
C ALA A 93 -43.55 37.60 14.71
N MET A 94 -43.82 38.55 13.82
CA MET A 94 -42.80 39.20 12.99
C MET A 94 -41.82 40.02 13.83
N GLU A 95 -42.30 40.70 14.87
CA GLU A 95 -41.47 41.45 15.81
C GLU A 95 -40.49 40.54 16.55
N VAL A 96 -41.01 39.46 17.14
CA VAL A 96 -40.22 38.47 17.88
C VAL A 96 -39.23 37.77 16.97
N TYR A 97 -39.68 37.33 15.78
CA TYR A 97 -38.80 36.71 14.78
C TYR A 97 -37.64 37.63 14.42
N GLY A 98 -37.94 38.89 14.08
CA GLY A 98 -36.92 39.86 13.70
C GLY A 98 -35.88 40.10 14.81
N ARG A 99 -36.30 40.17 16.08
CA ARG A 99 -35.36 40.27 17.21
C ARG A 99 -34.48 39.04 17.35
N ILE A 100 -35.07 37.84 17.28
CA ILE A 100 -34.34 36.58 17.43
C ILE A 100 -33.37 36.39 16.26
N TYR A 101 -33.79 36.71 15.04
CA TYR A 101 -32.97 36.57 13.84
C TYR A 101 -31.64 37.33 13.95
N ARG A 102 -31.64 38.55 14.50
CA ARG A 102 -30.41 39.35 14.74
C ARG A 102 -29.39 38.66 15.65
N VAL A 103 -29.86 37.80 16.56
CA VAL A 103 -28.99 37.07 17.48
C VAL A 103 -28.60 35.71 16.90
N VAL A 104 -29.49 35.09 16.11
CA VAL A 104 -29.30 33.76 15.53
C VAL A 104 -28.45 33.79 14.27
N GLU A 105 -28.58 34.79 13.41
CA GLU A 105 -27.84 34.89 12.14
C GLU A 105 -26.31 34.92 12.36
N PRO A 106 -25.76 35.74 13.28
CA PRO A 106 -24.33 35.72 13.56
C PRO A 106 -23.85 34.39 14.16
N LYS A 107 -24.71 33.71 14.94
CA LYS A 107 -24.40 32.39 15.49
C LYS A 107 -24.37 31.32 14.40
N ARG A 108 -25.32 31.36 13.46
CA ARG A 108 -25.37 30.45 12.32
C ARG A 108 -24.16 30.66 11.40
N ALA A 109 -23.78 31.91 11.15
CA ALA A 109 -22.58 32.24 10.38
C ALA A 109 -21.29 31.70 11.05
N ARG A 110 -21.13 31.93 12.36
CA ARG A 110 -19.99 31.37 13.12
C ARG A 110 -19.97 29.85 13.12
N LEU A 111 -21.14 29.22 13.27
CA LEU A 111 -21.25 27.76 13.22
C LEU A 111 -20.81 27.21 11.86
N ASN A 112 -21.31 27.79 10.77
CA ASN A 112 -20.93 27.38 9.42
C ASN A 112 -19.42 27.53 9.19
N GLY A 113 -18.83 28.65 9.63
CA GLY A 113 -17.38 28.86 9.56
C GLY A 113 -16.59 27.83 10.38
N ALA A 114 -17.03 27.53 11.60
CA ALA A 114 -16.39 26.51 12.44
C ALA A 114 -16.53 25.10 11.85
N MET A 115 -17.67 24.76 11.26
CA MET A 115 -17.88 23.49 10.57
C MET A 115 -16.98 23.33 9.35
N GLN A 116 -16.77 24.39 8.56
CA GLN A 116 -15.84 24.39 7.44
C GLN A 116 -14.39 24.17 7.90
N GLN A 117 -13.97 24.89 8.94
CA GLN A 117 -12.63 24.71 9.52
C GLN A 117 -12.43 23.31 10.09
N LEU A 118 -13.44 22.76 10.77
CA LEU A 118 -13.39 21.39 11.29
C LEU A 118 -13.21 20.38 10.16
N ALA A 119 -13.96 20.52 9.06
CA ALA A 119 -13.87 19.64 7.90
C ALA A 119 -12.47 19.71 7.25
N GLU A 120 -11.90 20.90 7.13
CA GLU A 120 -10.52 21.09 6.65
C GLU A 120 -9.51 20.39 7.56
N LYS A 121 -9.59 20.62 8.88
CA LYS A 121 -8.66 20.01 9.84
C LYS A 121 -8.79 18.49 9.91
N GLN A 122 -9.99 17.94 9.77
CA GLN A 122 -10.20 16.50 9.69
C GLN A 122 -9.57 15.90 8.43
N ARG A 123 -9.65 16.59 7.29
CA ARG A 123 -8.99 16.16 6.05
C ARG A 123 -7.46 16.18 6.20
N ASP A 124 -6.91 17.27 6.73
CA ASP A 124 -5.45 17.41 6.93
C ASP A 124 -4.93 16.33 7.90
N LEU A 125 -5.68 16.06 8.98
CA LEU A 125 -5.34 15.01 9.94
C LEU A 125 -5.35 13.63 9.28
N ALA A 126 -6.36 13.32 8.47
CA ALA A 126 -6.45 12.04 7.77
C ALA A 126 -5.29 11.84 6.78
N GLU A 127 -4.89 12.90 6.07
CA GLU A 127 -3.71 12.87 5.18
C GLU A 127 -2.41 12.64 5.97
N ALA A 128 -2.22 13.35 7.09
CA ALA A 128 -1.05 13.19 7.94
C ALA A 128 -0.97 11.78 8.54
N GLN A 129 -2.10 11.22 8.99
CA GLN A 129 -2.19 9.85 9.49
C GLN A 129 -1.89 8.82 8.40
N ALA A 130 -2.37 9.05 7.16
CA ALA A 130 -2.07 8.17 6.03
C ALA A 130 -0.57 8.15 5.70
N LYS A 131 0.08 9.32 5.68
CA LYS A 131 1.54 9.44 5.46
C LYS A 131 2.32 8.76 6.59
N LEU A 132 1.90 8.93 7.84
CA LEU A 132 2.55 8.28 8.98
C LEU A 132 2.47 6.75 8.86
N ARG A 133 1.32 6.21 8.45
CA ARG A 133 1.14 4.78 8.21
C ARG A 133 2.07 4.28 7.10
N GLU A 134 2.15 4.99 5.97
CA GLU A 134 3.03 4.62 4.85
C GLU A 134 4.51 4.57 5.27
N VAL A 135 4.96 5.58 6.04
CA VAL A 135 6.34 5.60 6.56
C VAL A 135 6.57 4.46 7.55
N GLY A 136 5.59 4.15 8.40
CA GLY A 136 5.65 3.01 9.32
C GLY A 136 5.78 1.67 8.59
N GLU A 137 5.01 1.46 7.52
CA GLU A 137 5.09 0.26 6.69
C GLU A 137 6.46 0.13 5.99
N LYS A 138 6.98 1.24 5.45
CA LYS A 138 8.32 1.29 4.84
C LYS A 138 9.42 0.98 5.84
N LEU A 139 9.32 1.50 7.07
CA LEU A 139 10.29 1.25 8.13
C LEU A 139 10.33 -0.23 8.50
N GLU A 140 9.17 -0.87 8.64
CA GLU A 140 9.08 -2.29 8.98
C GLU A 140 9.65 -3.18 7.87
N LEU A 141 9.34 -2.86 6.60
CA LEU A 141 9.92 -3.57 5.46
C LEU A 141 11.44 -3.43 5.40
N LEU A 142 11.94 -2.21 5.60
CA LEU A 142 13.37 -1.94 5.57
C LEU A 142 14.09 -2.66 6.70
N LYS A 143 13.50 -2.71 7.90
CA LYS A 143 14.01 -3.45 9.04
C LYS A 143 14.10 -4.94 8.73
N LYS A 144 13.05 -5.53 8.14
CA LYS A 144 13.06 -6.93 7.70
C LYS A 144 14.19 -7.21 6.71
N HIS A 145 14.33 -6.38 5.68
CA HIS A 145 15.41 -6.53 4.69
C HIS A 145 16.80 -6.36 5.32
N TYR A 146 16.95 -5.47 6.28
CA TYR A 146 18.19 -5.29 7.03
C TYR A 146 18.57 -6.57 7.79
N ASP A 147 17.61 -7.17 8.51
CA ASP A 147 17.84 -8.40 9.27
C ASP A 147 18.16 -9.60 8.36
N GLU A 148 17.49 -9.71 7.20
CA GLU A 148 17.80 -10.70 6.17
C GLU A 148 19.23 -10.54 5.64
N LYS A 149 19.64 -9.30 5.36
CA LYS A 149 20.99 -9.00 4.86
C LYS A 149 22.06 -9.23 5.91
N LEU A 150 21.77 -8.96 7.18
CA LEU A 150 22.67 -9.28 8.29
C LEU A 150 22.88 -10.79 8.41
N THR A 151 21.80 -11.57 8.30
CA THR A 151 21.86 -13.03 8.29
C THR A 151 22.68 -13.57 7.11
N GLN A 152 22.44 -13.06 5.89
CA GLN A 152 23.21 -13.46 4.71
C GLN A 152 24.71 -13.14 4.84
N LYS A 153 25.04 -11.95 5.40
CA LYS A 153 26.42 -11.56 5.66
C LYS A 153 27.11 -12.55 6.61
N GLU A 154 26.41 -12.95 7.66
CA GLU A 154 26.96 -13.88 8.65
C GLU A 154 27.17 -15.29 8.07
N GLU A 155 26.21 -15.80 7.29
CA GLU A 155 26.39 -17.08 6.59
C GLU A 155 27.57 -17.07 5.63
N LEU A 156 27.74 -16.00 4.85
CA LEU A 156 28.87 -15.86 3.94
C LEU A 156 30.19 -15.74 4.69
N ARG A 157 30.22 -15.03 5.81
CA ARG A 157 31.40 -14.94 6.69
C ARG A 157 31.81 -16.34 7.16
N LEU A 158 30.87 -17.12 7.70
CA LEU A 158 31.13 -18.48 8.18
C LEU A 158 31.62 -19.41 7.05
N LYS A 159 31.00 -19.33 5.87
CA LYS A 159 31.43 -20.10 4.69
C LYS A 159 32.84 -19.70 4.22
N SER A 160 33.17 -18.41 4.27
CA SER A 160 34.50 -17.91 3.93
C SER A 160 35.56 -18.46 4.90
N GLU A 161 35.28 -18.44 6.21
CA GLU A 161 36.17 -18.97 7.24
C GLU A 161 36.37 -20.49 7.11
N ASP A 162 35.32 -21.25 6.83
CA ASP A 162 35.41 -22.69 6.57
C ASP A 162 36.24 -23.00 5.31
N MET A 163 36.03 -22.23 4.24
CA MET A 163 36.80 -22.37 3.01
C MET A 163 38.28 -22.06 3.23
N GLU A 164 38.60 -21.00 3.98
CA GLU A 164 39.97 -20.63 4.33
C GLU A 164 40.66 -21.75 5.12
N MET A 165 39.99 -22.32 6.13
CA MET A 165 40.53 -23.48 6.87
C MET A 165 40.77 -24.70 5.98
N LYS A 166 39.87 -24.98 5.03
CA LYS A 166 40.03 -26.10 4.08
C LYS A 166 41.21 -25.87 3.15
N LEU A 167 41.39 -24.64 2.65
CA LEU A 167 42.52 -24.28 1.80
C LEU A 167 43.85 -24.37 2.54
N ASP A 168 43.94 -23.90 3.79
CA ASP A 168 45.14 -24.05 4.62
C ASP A 168 45.52 -25.52 4.84
N ARG A 169 44.53 -26.39 5.11
CA ARG A 169 44.76 -27.84 5.25
C ARG A 169 45.22 -28.48 3.94
N ALA A 170 44.57 -28.16 2.83
CA ALA A 170 44.94 -28.69 1.52
C ALA A 170 46.35 -28.24 1.11
N ALA A 171 46.71 -26.99 1.36
CA ALA A 171 48.06 -26.46 1.11
C ALA A 171 49.12 -27.24 1.90
N LYS A 172 48.87 -27.55 3.17
CA LYS A 172 49.79 -28.36 4.00
C LYS A 172 50.00 -29.76 3.42
N LEU A 173 48.93 -30.43 2.99
CA LEU A 173 49.00 -31.78 2.42
C LEU A 173 49.77 -31.83 1.08
N ILE A 174 49.58 -30.83 0.21
CA ILE A 174 50.27 -30.78 -1.09
C ILE A 174 51.78 -30.54 -0.93
N VAL A 175 52.19 -29.90 0.17
CA VAL A 175 53.59 -29.59 0.47
C VAL A 175 54.29 -30.73 1.22
N GLU A 176 53.59 -31.81 1.58
CA GLU A 176 54.26 -33.01 2.10
C GLU A 176 55.17 -33.58 1.01
N GLU A 177 56.49 -33.39 1.17
CA GLU A 177 57.51 -33.81 0.19
C GLU A 177 57.38 -35.29 -0.17
N SER A 178 56.97 -36.13 0.79
CA SER A 178 56.73 -37.57 0.55
C SER A 178 55.60 -37.82 -0.44
N PHE A 179 54.52 -37.03 -0.44
CA PHE A 179 53.42 -37.22 -1.40
C PHE A 179 53.83 -36.80 -2.81
N LEU A 180 54.57 -35.70 -2.95
CA LEU A 180 55.11 -35.28 -4.24
C LEU A 180 56.15 -36.27 -4.77
N GLU A 181 56.97 -36.83 -3.88
CA GLU A 181 57.93 -37.89 -4.20
C GLU A 181 57.23 -39.19 -4.62
N ASP A 182 56.17 -39.60 -3.90
CA ASP A 182 55.35 -40.76 -4.24
C ASP A 182 54.70 -40.63 -5.62
N ILE A 183 54.10 -39.48 -5.92
CA ILE A 183 53.52 -39.20 -7.24
C ILE A 183 54.60 -39.18 -8.31
N ASN A 184 55.75 -38.58 -8.04
CA ASN A 184 56.86 -38.55 -8.98
C ASN A 184 57.41 -39.95 -9.28
N ASN A 185 57.47 -40.82 -8.27
CA ASN A 185 57.87 -42.22 -8.42
C ASN A 185 56.85 -42.98 -9.28
N ILE A 186 55.55 -42.85 -8.99
CA ILE A 186 54.49 -43.48 -9.79
C ILE A 186 54.54 -43.00 -11.25
N LEU A 187 54.72 -41.71 -11.49
CA LEU A 187 54.72 -41.15 -12.84
C LEU A 187 56.01 -41.45 -13.62
N SER A 188 57.16 -41.51 -12.95
CA SER A 188 58.47 -41.66 -13.60
C SER A 188 58.88 -43.12 -13.78
N SER A 189 58.65 -43.96 -12.77
CA SER A 189 59.02 -45.38 -12.79
C SER A 189 57.83 -46.33 -12.89
N GLY A 190 56.60 -45.84 -12.77
CA GLY A 190 55.42 -46.70 -12.69
C GLY A 190 55.31 -47.46 -11.37
N GLU A 191 56.18 -47.16 -10.41
CA GLU A 191 56.26 -47.86 -9.13
C GLU A 191 55.33 -47.21 -8.10
N VAL A 192 54.51 -48.02 -7.43
CA VAL A 192 53.72 -47.58 -6.29
C VAL A 192 54.55 -47.85 -5.02
N PRO A 193 54.99 -46.81 -4.28
CA PRO A 193 55.80 -46.99 -3.08
C PRO A 193 55.12 -47.89 -2.05
N ASN A 194 55.90 -48.76 -1.40
CA ASN A 194 55.44 -49.71 -0.37
C ASN A 194 54.36 -50.73 -0.79
N LEU A 195 54.09 -50.89 -2.10
CA LEU A 195 53.10 -51.87 -2.57
C LEU A 195 53.64 -53.32 -2.53
N TYR A 196 54.93 -53.49 -2.80
CA TYR A 196 55.65 -54.77 -2.74
C TYR A 196 56.95 -54.58 -1.99
N LYS A 197 57.47 -55.65 -1.38
CA LYS A 197 58.89 -55.68 -0.98
C LYS A 197 59.75 -55.84 -2.23
N ALA A 198 60.94 -55.27 -2.23
CA ALA A 198 61.80 -55.19 -3.44
C ALA A 198 62.12 -56.57 -4.04
N ASP A 199 62.19 -57.61 -3.22
CA ASP A 199 62.40 -59.01 -3.57
C ASP A 199 61.17 -59.66 -4.24
N GLU A 200 59.96 -59.32 -3.79
CA GLU A 200 58.71 -59.86 -4.34
C GLU A 200 58.37 -59.23 -5.71
N PHE A 201 58.75 -57.97 -5.93
CA PHE A 201 58.47 -57.29 -7.19
C PHE A 201 59.26 -57.86 -8.37
N GLU A 202 60.54 -58.17 -8.19
CA GLU A 202 61.35 -58.82 -9.23
C GLU A 202 60.85 -60.22 -9.56
N GLU A 203 60.45 -61.00 -8.55
CA GLU A 203 59.85 -62.33 -8.78
C GLU A 203 58.55 -62.25 -9.60
N VAL A 204 57.66 -61.31 -9.26
CA VAL A 204 56.38 -61.14 -9.98
C VAL A 204 56.61 -60.63 -11.39
N ARG A 205 57.50 -59.64 -11.58
CA ARG A 205 57.87 -59.10 -12.89
C ARG A 205 58.44 -60.20 -13.79
N ASP A 206 59.38 -60.97 -13.27
CA ASP A 206 60.04 -62.02 -14.03
C ASP A 206 59.07 -63.16 -14.34
N PHE A 207 58.21 -63.56 -13.38
CA PHE A 207 57.16 -64.56 -13.58
C PHE A 207 56.14 -64.18 -14.68
N ILE A 208 55.73 -62.91 -14.72
CA ILE A 208 54.78 -62.41 -15.72
C ILE A 208 55.45 -62.34 -17.11
N CYS A 209 56.76 -62.11 -17.18
CA CYS A 209 57.51 -61.99 -18.45
C CYS A 209 58.24 -63.25 -18.92
N LEU A 210 58.00 -64.39 -18.26
CA LEU A 210 58.40 -65.70 -18.79
C LEU A 210 57.68 -66.02 -20.11
N PRO A 211 58.35 -66.69 -21.08
CA PRO A 211 57.79 -66.98 -22.40
C PRO A 211 56.47 -67.76 -22.35
N GLU A 212 56.27 -68.55 -21.30
CA GLU A 212 55.17 -69.49 -21.11
C GLU A 212 53.89 -68.80 -20.60
N ASN A 213 54.02 -67.62 -19.96
CA ASN A 213 52.93 -66.84 -19.37
C ASN A 213 52.60 -65.57 -20.17
N ARG A 214 53.08 -65.50 -21.42
CA ARG A 214 52.95 -64.33 -22.30
C ARG A 214 51.49 -64.09 -22.75
N LYS A 215 50.67 -63.54 -21.86
CA LYS A 215 49.33 -63.02 -22.16
C LYS A 215 49.38 -61.53 -22.46
N GLY A 216 50.17 -61.10 -23.47
CA GLY A 216 50.18 -59.72 -24.00
C GLY A 216 50.55 -58.57 -23.04
N ILE A 217 50.59 -58.78 -21.73
CA ILE A 217 50.86 -57.76 -20.71
C ILE A 217 52.33 -57.35 -20.73
N CYS A 218 53.27 -58.25 -21.02
CA CYS A 218 54.69 -57.89 -21.07
C CYS A 218 55.09 -57.03 -22.28
N ASP A 219 54.25 -56.96 -23.32
CA ASP A 219 54.48 -56.02 -24.43
C ASP A 219 54.22 -54.57 -24.00
N PHE A 220 53.40 -54.36 -22.94
CA PHE A 220 53.15 -53.04 -22.35
C PHE A 220 54.37 -52.50 -21.56
N ILE A 221 55.16 -53.39 -20.95
CA ILE A 221 56.24 -53.03 -20.01
C ILE A 221 57.58 -52.78 -20.75
N ARG A 222 57.73 -53.30 -21.97
CA ARG A 222 59.03 -53.30 -22.67
C ARG A 222 59.28 -52.13 -23.61
N GLU A 223 58.25 -51.42 -24.06
CA GLU A 223 58.41 -50.31 -24.99
C GLU A 223 58.28 -48.97 -24.24
N PRO A 224 59.28 -48.07 -24.30
CA PRO A 224 59.10 -46.70 -23.85
C PRO A 224 58.10 -46.04 -24.81
N ARG A 225 56.81 -46.08 -24.46
CA ARG A 225 55.80 -45.33 -25.18
C ARG A 225 55.98 -43.86 -24.83
N VAL A 226 56.45 -43.09 -25.80
CA VAL A 226 56.36 -41.63 -25.73
C VAL A 226 54.88 -41.29 -25.62
N TYR A 227 54.49 -40.62 -24.54
CA TYR A 227 53.15 -40.05 -24.44
C TYR A 227 52.99 -39.07 -25.62
N GLU A 228 52.10 -39.39 -26.55
CA GLU A 228 51.64 -38.43 -27.55
C GLU A 228 50.49 -37.64 -26.95
N ASP A 229 50.56 -36.31 -27.07
CA ASP A 229 49.47 -35.44 -26.66
C ASP A 229 48.20 -35.77 -27.45
N LEU A 230 47.13 -36.10 -26.73
CA LEU A 230 45.82 -36.32 -27.32
C LEU A 230 45.23 -34.98 -27.78
N VAL A 231 45.45 -34.64 -29.05
CA VAL A 231 44.97 -33.37 -29.63
C VAL A 231 43.50 -33.44 -30.05
N ASP A 232 43.01 -34.64 -30.40
CA ASP A 232 41.63 -34.84 -30.89
C ASP A 232 40.76 -35.59 -29.89
N PHE A 233 40.14 -34.82 -28.99
CA PHE A 233 39.18 -35.31 -28.02
C PHE A 233 37.92 -35.91 -28.65
N LYS A 234 37.57 -35.54 -29.88
CA LYS A 234 36.38 -36.05 -30.57
C LYS A 234 36.62 -37.47 -31.06
N ALA A 235 37.79 -37.72 -31.67
CA ALA A 235 38.21 -39.06 -32.05
C ALA A 235 38.30 -39.99 -30.84
N LEU A 236 38.84 -39.49 -29.71
CA LEU A 236 38.92 -40.25 -28.47
C LEU A 236 37.53 -40.60 -27.92
N LYS A 237 36.62 -39.62 -27.85
CA LYS A 237 35.25 -39.85 -27.38
C LYS A 237 34.55 -40.91 -28.23
N GLN A 238 34.67 -40.81 -29.56
CA GLN A 238 34.06 -41.76 -30.47
C GLN A 238 34.64 -43.18 -30.32
N PHE A 239 35.95 -43.29 -30.10
CA PHE A 239 36.60 -44.57 -29.82
C PHE A 239 36.08 -45.18 -28.51
N MET A 240 36.04 -44.40 -27.42
CA MET A 240 35.55 -44.86 -26.12
C MET A 240 34.08 -45.27 -26.17
N GLU A 241 33.23 -44.51 -26.87
CA GLU A 241 31.81 -44.84 -27.08
C GLU A 241 31.64 -46.14 -27.86
N THR A 242 32.47 -46.37 -28.89
CA THR A 242 32.45 -47.60 -29.68
C THR A 242 32.81 -48.80 -28.81
N GLN A 243 33.89 -48.69 -28.03
CA GLN A 243 34.35 -49.78 -27.17
C GLN A 243 33.38 -50.05 -26.01
N LEU A 244 32.72 -49.02 -25.48
CA LEU A 244 31.67 -49.19 -24.49
C LEU A 244 30.41 -49.81 -25.10
N GLY A 245 30.09 -49.47 -26.35
CA GLY A 245 29.04 -50.11 -27.13
C GLY A 245 29.27 -51.61 -27.27
N ASP A 246 30.47 -52.00 -27.72
CA ASP A 246 30.87 -53.41 -27.85
C ASP A 246 30.78 -54.14 -26.50
N TYR A 247 31.24 -53.50 -25.42
CA TYR A 247 31.13 -54.03 -24.06
C TYR A 247 29.66 -54.27 -23.67
N ASN A 248 28.79 -53.28 -23.86
CA ASN A 248 27.38 -53.35 -23.46
C ASN A 248 26.56 -54.40 -24.23
N ILE A 249 27.01 -54.83 -25.41
CA ILE A 249 26.35 -55.87 -26.21
C ILE A 249 26.80 -57.29 -25.78
N THR A 250 27.86 -57.39 -24.97
CA THR A 250 28.39 -58.68 -24.50
C THR A 250 27.42 -59.33 -23.49
N PRO A 251 26.94 -60.57 -23.70
CA PRO A 251 26.02 -61.22 -22.77
C PRO A 251 26.62 -61.41 -21.38
N GLY A 252 25.87 -61.06 -20.33
CA GLY A 252 26.25 -61.27 -18.94
C GLY A 252 27.00 -60.11 -18.27
N VAL A 253 27.25 -59.01 -18.98
CA VAL A 253 27.81 -57.78 -18.39
C VAL A 253 26.71 -56.79 -18.00
N VAL A 254 26.99 -55.94 -17.00
CA VAL A 254 26.09 -54.83 -16.63
C VAL A 254 26.35 -53.66 -17.57
N PRO A 255 25.34 -53.17 -18.32
CA PRO A 255 25.54 -52.06 -19.22
C PRO A 255 26.01 -50.80 -18.49
N MET A 256 27.01 -50.12 -19.06
CA MET A 256 27.61 -48.90 -18.52
C MET A 256 27.41 -47.72 -19.48
N SER A 257 27.37 -46.51 -18.92
CA SER A 257 27.25 -45.25 -19.67
C SER A 257 28.56 -44.47 -19.57
N LEU A 258 29.03 -43.93 -20.70
CA LEU A 258 30.20 -43.05 -20.72
C LEU A 258 29.78 -41.65 -20.26
N VAL A 259 30.40 -41.14 -19.20
CA VAL A 259 30.27 -39.75 -18.80
C VAL A 259 31.66 -39.14 -18.78
N LEU A 260 31.92 -38.19 -19.68
CA LEU A 260 33.18 -37.45 -19.66
C LEU A 260 33.10 -36.37 -18.59
N PHE A 261 34.22 -36.15 -17.88
CA PHE A 261 34.30 -35.12 -16.83
C PHE A 261 33.92 -33.72 -17.32
N ARG A 262 34.29 -33.37 -18.57
CA ARG A 262 33.91 -32.09 -19.18
C ARG A 262 32.38 -31.96 -19.30
N ASP A 263 31.72 -33.01 -19.80
CA ASP A 263 30.27 -33.05 -19.97
C ASP A 263 29.54 -32.96 -18.60
N ALA A 264 30.11 -33.57 -17.54
CA ALA A 264 29.57 -33.52 -16.19
C ALA A 264 29.69 -32.13 -15.53
N ILE A 265 30.79 -31.40 -15.79
CA ILE A 265 31.02 -30.04 -15.28
C ILE A 265 30.09 -29.04 -15.98
N GLU A 266 29.88 -29.16 -17.29
CA GLU A 266 28.98 -28.28 -18.04
C GLU A 266 27.51 -28.46 -17.61
N HIS A 267 27.09 -29.70 -17.31
CA HIS A 267 25.74 -29.98 -16.83
C HIS A 267 25.46 -29.38 -15.43
N SER A 268 26.46 -29.34 -14.55
CA SER A 268 26.32 -28.77 -13.21
C SER A 268 26.30 -27.24 -13.21
N GLN A 269 26.95 -26.57 -14.18
CA GLN A 269 26.84 -25.13 -14.38
C GLN A 269 25.46 -24.71 -14.91
N TYR A 270 24.84 -25.49 -15.80
CA TYR A 270 23.50 -25.19 -16.33
C TYR A 270 22.38 -25.32 -15.27
N GLN A 271 22.50 -26.23 -14.30
CA GLN A 271 21.51 -26.35 -13.22
C GLN A 271 21.58 -25.21 -12.19
N GLN A 272 22.73 -24.53 -12.03
CA GLN A 272 22.86 -23.35 -11.17
C GLN A 272 22.33 -22.04 -11.79
N LEU A 273 22.12 -22.01 -13.11
CA LEU A 273 21.58 -20.84 -13.82
C LEU A 273 20.04 -20.84 -13.93
N ILE A 274 19.37 -21.91 -13.48
CA ILE A 274 17.91 -22.09 -13.59
C ILE A 274 17.20 -21.99 -12.22
N HIS A 275 17.93 -21.67 -11.14
CA HIS A 275 17.38 -21.34 -9.82
C HIS A 275 17.92 -20.02 -9.29
#